data_AF-A0A7S0F6J9-F1
#
_entry.id   AF-A0A7S0F6J9-F1
#
_cell.length_a   1.000
_cell.length_b   1.000
_cell.length_c   1.000
_cell.angle_alpha   90.00
_cell.angle_beta   90.00
_cell.angle_gamma   90.00
#
_symmetry.space_group_name_H-M   'P 1'
#
loop_
_entity.id
_entity.type
_entity.pdbx_description
1 polymer ?
#
loop_
_entity_poly.entity_id
_entity_poly.type
_entity_poly.pdbx_seq_one_letter_code
_entity_poly.pdbx_strand_id
1 'polypeptide(L)'
;NGYISVQVAAGERKAKNVARNVKNQYSHVTQLGGRTPHLIREFRVTDEDHLLPLGTQIHARHFVPGQNVDISGITKGKGFQGAMKRHGFAGMPASHGTSLSHRALGSTGQCQDPGRVFKGKKMAGRMGGKRATRQNMKIIKIDRGADLIYIRGDVPGNKGEFVEIRDAVKRPLWRTDKVLGSLRRPPLPTFEYDAEIDGTGESGYEEFMPLGKDDPFDPDYMDSTVVIKPDV
;
A
#
# COMPACT_ATOMS: atom_id res chain seq x y z
N ASN A 1 -25.30 -3.95 -6.78
CA ASN A 1 -24.09 -3.65 -5.97
C ASN A 1 -24.41 -2.87 -4.70
N GLY A 2 -25.31 -1.88 -4.72
CA GLY A 2 -25.83 -1.28 -3.47
C GLY A 2 -24.83 -0.43 -2.67
N TYR A 3 -23.74 0.00 -3.31
CA TYR A 3 -22.76 0.93 -2.75
C TYR A 3 -22.23 1.83 -3.88
N ILE A 4 -21.69 2.99 -3.49
CA ILE A 4 -21.13 4.01 -4.39
C ILE A 4 -19.62 3.78 -4.52
N SER A 5 -19.11 3.80 -5.76
CA SER A 5 -17.70 3.54 -6.04
C SER A 5 -17.26 4.09 -7.38
N VAL A 6 -15.98 4.42 -7.47
CA VAL A 6 -15.30 4.80 -8.71
C VAL A 6 -14.36 3.68 -9.14
N GLN A 7 -14.35 3.37 -10.43
CA GLN A 7 -13.36 2.45 -11.01
C GLN A 7 -12.23 3.27 -11.61
N VAL A 8 -11.02 3.03 -11.11
CA VAL A 8 -9.80 3.70 -11.55
C VAL A 8 -8.97 2.71 -12.34
N ALA A 9 -8.47 3.17 -13.48
CA ALA A 9 -7.66 2.39 -14.40
C ALA A 9 -6.19 2.83 -14.33
N ALA A 10 -5.26 1.89 -14.44
CA ALA A 10 -3.82 2.16 -14.41
C ALA A 10 -3.08 1.40 -15.51
N GLY A 11 -2.10 2.08 -16.12
CA GLY A 11 -1.24 1.55 -17.17
C GLY A 11 -1.94 1.25 -18.49
N GLU A 12 -1.15 1.05 -19.55
CA GLU A 12 -1.65 0.73 -20.89
C GLU A 12 -1.23 -0.70 -21.30
N ARG A 13 -2.10 -1.40 -22.01
CA ARG A 13 -1.78 -2.67 -22.68
C ARG A 13 -2.35 -2.70 -24.09
N LYS A 14 -1.65 -3.42 -24.98
CA LYS A 14 -2.10 -3.60 -26.37
C LYS A 14 -3.43 -4.35 -26.40
N ALA A 15 -4.41 -3.80 -27.12
CA ALA A 15 -5.76 -4.37 -27.21
C ALA A 15 -5.77 -5.84 -27.66
N LYS A 16 -4.84 -6.27 -28.53
CA LYS A 16 -4.76 -7.67 -28.98
C LYS A 16 -4.46 -8.68 -27.86
N ASN A 17 -3.83 -8.24 -26.77
CA ASN A 17 -3.48 -9.09 -25.63
C ASN A 17 -4.62 -9.20 -24.60
N VAL A 18 -5.79 -8.61 -24.89
CA VAL A 18 -6.91 -8.52 -23.95
C VAL A 18 -8.04 -9.42 -24.41
N ALA A 19 -8.52 -10.25 -23.48
CA ALA A 19 -9.66 -11.13 -23.72
C ALA A 19 -10.92 -10.33 -24.08
N ARG A 20 -11.81 -10.91 -24.89
CA ARG A 20 -13.01 -10.23 -25.39
C ARG A 20 -13.94 -9.75 -24.28
N ASN A 21 -14.18 -10.59 -23.26
CA ASN A 21 -15.05 -10.24 -22.13
C ASN A 21 -14.53 -9.01 -21.37
N VAL A 22 -13.22 -8.96 -21.22
CA VAL A 22 -12.50 -7.89 -20.55
C VAL A 22 -12.61 -6.60 -21.38
N LYS A 23 -12.47 -6.67 -22.72
CA LYS A 23 -12.72 -5.51 -23.61
C LYS A 23 -14.16 -5.00 -23.53
N ASN A 24 -15.15 -5.90 -23.47
CA ASN A 24 -16.56 -5.51 -23.42
C ASN A 24 -16.91 -4.77 -22.12
N GLN A 25 -16.26 -5.10 -21.00
CA GLN A 25 -16.40 -4.31 -19.76
C GLN A 25 -15.92 -2.86 -19.93
N TYR A 26 -15.08 -2.60 -20.93
CA TYR A 26 -14.45 -1.30 -21.15
C TYR A 26 -15.00 -0.58 -22.37
N SER A 27 -16.04 -1.08 -23.04
CA SER A 27 -16.59 -0.42 -24.24
C SER A 27 -16.99 1.04 -23.93
N HIS A 28 -17.54 1.28 -22.74
CA HIS A 28 -17.86 2.62 -22.22
C HIS A 28 -16.62 3.52 -22.00
N VAL A 29 -15.48 2.93 -21.62
CA VAL A 29 -14.22 3.67 -21.39
C VAL A 29 -13.41 3.80 -22.69
N THR A 30 -13.54 2.85 -23.61
CA THR A 30 -12.81 2.84 -24.90
C THR A 30 -13.32 3.95 -25.82
N GLN A 31 -14.54 4.44 -25.60
CA GLN A 31 -15.09 5.64 -26.22
C GLN A 31 -14.31 6.94 -25.88
N LEU A 32 -13.41 6.93 -24.87
CA LEU A 32 -12.59 8.07 -24.42
C LEU A 32 -11.16 8.10 -25.00
N GLY A 33 -10.86 7.38 -26.09
CA GLY A 33 -9.57 7.51 -26.80
C GLY A 33 -8.75 6.22 -26.98
N GLY A 34 -9.39 5.04 -26.97
CA GLY A 34 -8.81 3.82 -27.56
C GLY A 34 -7.71 3.09 -26.76
N ARG A 35 -7.27 3.59 -25.60
CA ARG A 35 -6.28 2.91 -24.75
C ARG A 35 -6.94 1.83 -23.88
N THR A 36 -6.42 0.60 -23.93
CA THR A 36 -6.91 -0.48 -23.07
C THR A 36 -6.12 -0.50 -21.76
N PRO A 37 -6.77 -0.35 -20.59
CA PRO A 37 -6.04 -0.25 -19.32
C PRO A 37 -5.44 -1.58 -18.89
N HIS A 38 -4.29 -1.55 -18.22
CA HIS A 38 -3.60 -2.74 -17.73
C HIS A 38 -4.25 -3.33 -16.48
N LEU A 39 -4.54 -2.46 -15.50
CA LEU A 39 -5.18 -2.80 -14.23
C LEU A 39 -6.39 -1.90 -14.00
N ILE A 40 -7.43 -2.44 -13.38
CA ILE A 40 -8.58 -1.67 -12.91
C ILE A 40 -8.84 -2.05 -11.47
N ARG A 41 -9.10 -1.03 -10.65
CA ARG A 41 -9.46 -1.18 -9.24
C ARG A 41 -10.62 -0.28 -8.90
N GLU A 42 -11.44 -0.79 -8.00
CA GLU A 42 -12.63 -0.11 -7.52
C GLU A 42 -12.33 0.51 -6.15
N PHE A 43 -12.66 1.78 -6.02
CA PHE A 43 -12.53 2.54 -4.78
C PHE A 43 -13.92 2.94 -4.34
N ARG A 44 -14.26 2.58 -3.11
CA ARG A 44 -15.53 2.99 -2.51
C ARG A 44 -15.44 4.44 -2.11
N VAL A 45 -16.52 5.17 -2.40
CA VAL A 45 -16.66 6.61 -2.12
C VAL A 45 -17.87 6.78 -1.21
N THR A 46 -17.86 7.80 -0.35
CA THR A 46 -18.92 7.99 0.65
C THR A 46 -20.24 8.41 0.01
N ASP A 47 -20.19 9.42 -0.85
CA ASP A 47 -21.38 10.12 -1.36
C ASP A 47 -21.25 10.36 -2.88
N GLU A 48 -22.38 10.67 -3.53
CA GLU A 48 -22.44 10.92 -4.98
C GLU A 48 -21.67 12.18 -5.40
N ASP A 49 -21.57 13.18 -4.53
CA ASP A 49 -20.82 14.43 -4.77
C ASP A 49 -19.32 14.22 -4.97
N HIS A 50 -18.80 13.08 -4.51
CA HIS A 50 -17.40 12.71 -4.62
C HIS A 50 -17.13 11.82 -5.85
N LEU A 51 -18.12 11.64 -6.73
CA LEU A 51 -17.95 10.94 -8.00
C LEU A 51 -17.24 11.85 -9.01
N LEU A 52 -16.25 11.27 -9.69
CA LEU A 52 -15.55 11.94 -10.78
C LEU A 52 -16.27 11.66 -12.10
N PRO A 53 -16.31 12.63 -13.04
CA PRO A 53 -16.81 12.38 -14.38
C PRO A 53 -15.96 11.31 -15.08
N LEU A 54 -16.60 10.58 -16.01
CA LEU A 54 -15.90 9.53 -16.76
C LEU A 54 -14.80 10.16 -17.62
N GLY A 55 -13.59 9.59 -17.53
CA GLY A 55 -12.44 10.06 -18.30
C GLY A 55 -11.54 11.06 -17.59
N THR A 56 -11.88 11.47 -16.36
CA THR A 56 -10.98 12.29 -15.53
C THR A 56 -9.68 11.54 -15.23
N GLN A 57 -8.55 12.20 -15.52
CA GLN A 57 -7.22 11.71 -15.17
C GLN A 57 -6.90 12.04 -13.72
N ILE A 58 -6.30 11.09 -13.00
CA ILE A 58 -5.90 11.26 -11.60
C ILE A 58 -4.38 11.31 -11.57
N HIS A 59 -3.82 12.44 -11.15
CA HIS A 59 -2.38 12.63 -10.95
C HIS A 59 -2.00 12.62 -9.46
N ALA A 60 -0.71 12.66 -9.17
CA ALA A 60 -0.09 12.60 -7.86
C ALA A 60 -0.60 13.68 -6.90
N ARG A 61 -0.96 14.85 -7.42
CA ARG A 61 -1.53 16.00 -6.68
C ARG A 61 -2.91 15.73 -6.08
N HIS A 62 -3.53 14.59 -6.38
CA HIS A 62 -4.68 14.09 -5.63
C HIS A 62 -4.36 13.94 -4.13
N PHE A 63 -3.10 13.68 -3.80
CA PHE A 63 -2.61 13.66 -2.42
C PHE A 63 -1.85 14.93 -2.06
N VAL A 64 -1.71 15.18 -0.76
CA VAL A 64 -0.94 16.33 -0.24
C VAL A 64 0.30 15.84 0.50
N PRO A 65 1.47 16.51 0.36
CA PRO A 65 2.65 16.17 1.16
C PRO A 65 2.36 16.27 2.66
N GLY A 66 2.72 15.21 3.40
CA GLY A 66 2.48 15.07 4.83
C GLY A 66 1.19 14.33 5.20
N GLN A 67 0.30 14.04 4.24
CA GLN A 67 -0.84 13.15 4.41
C GLN A 67 -0.41 11.70 4.70
N ASN A 68 -1.22 10.99 5.49
CA ASN A 68 -1.06 9.54 5.69
C ASN A 68 -1.93 8.77 4.69
N VAL A 69 -1.35 7.74 4.09
CA VAL A 69 -1.99 6.86 3.11
C VAL A 69 -1.84 5.39 3.48
N ASP A 70 -2.78 4.58 3.00
CA ASP A 70 -2.69 3.12 3.02
C ASP A 70 -2.33 2.60 1.63
N ILE A 71 -1.33 1.73 1.56
CA ILE A 71 -0.81 1.19 0.30
C ILE A 71 -1.04 -0.30 0.26
N SER A 72 -1.76 -0.75 -0.75
CA SER A 72 -2.05 -2.17 -0.98
C SER A 72 -1.36 -2.65 -2.25
N GLY A 73 -0.75 -3.83 -2.17
CA GLY A 73 -0.04 -4.41 -3.30
C GLY A 73 0.11 -5.91 -3.16
N ILE A 74 0.61 -6.55 -4.21
CA ILE A 74 0.95 -7.98 -4.16
C ILE A 74 2.37 -8.09 -3.62
N THR A 75 2.55 -8.81 -2.52
CA THR A 75 3.88 -8.98 -1.91
C THR A 75 4.81 -9.79 -2.81
N LYS A 76 6.11 -9.47 -2.76
CA LYS A 76 7.17 -10.22 -3.46
C LYS A 76 7.07 -11.72 -3.18
N GLY A 77 6.91 -12.50 -4.24
CA GLY A 77 6.89 -13.96 -4.18
C GLY A 77 8.25 -14.54 -3.77
N LYS A 78 8.24 -15.50 -2.85
CA LYS A 78 9.44 -16.25 -2.44
C LYS A 78 9.33 -17.75 -2.76
N GLY A 79 8.32 -18.20 -3.50
CA GLY A 79 8.13 -19.62 -3.81
C GLY A 79 7.74 -20.47 -2.59
N PHE A 80 8.07 -21.76 -2.61
CA PHE A 80 7.86 -22.66 -1.47
C PHE A 80 8.98 -22.46 -0.44
N GLN A 81 8.60 -22.10 0.79
CA GLN A 81 9.54 -21.80 1.86
C GLN A 81 9.33 -22.73 3.06
N GLY A 82 10.42 -23.16 3.68
CA GLY A 82 10.42 -23.95 4.91
C GLY A 82 9.90 -23.16 6.12
N ALA A 83 9.63 -23.87 7.21
CA ALA A 83 9.01 -23.31 8.42
C ALA A 83 9.81 -22.16 9.04
N MET A 84 11.14 -22.30 9.10
CA MET A 84 12.04 -21.29 9.66
C MET A 84 11.89 -19.94 8.94
N LYS A 85 11.96 -19.93 7.60
CA LYS A 85 11.88 -18.68 6.82
C LYS A 85 10.46 -18.15 6.70
N ARG A 86 9.46 -19.03 6.65
CA ARG A 86 8.05 -18.64 6.47
C ARG A 86 7.43 -18.09 7.76
N HIS A 87 7.75 -18.69 8.90
CA HIS A 87 7.11 -18.41 10.20
C HIS A 87 8.08 -17.96 11.29
N GLY A 88 9.39 -17.88 11.02
CA GLY A 88 10.39 -17.49 12.01
C GLY A 88 10.71 -18.56 13.05
N PHE A 89 10.47 -19.84 12.75
CA PHE A 89 10.77 -20.92 13.69
C PHE A 89 12.29 -21.07 13.90
N ALA A 90 12.67 -21.34 15.15
CA ALA A 90 14.04 -21.72 15.50
C ALA A 90 14.40 -23.10 14.91
N GLY A 91 15.70 -23.34 14.73
CA GLY A 91 16.24 -24.64 14.31
C GLY A 91 16.66 -25.48 15.52
N MET A 92 17.04 -26.73 15.27
CA MET A 92 17.68 -27.58 16.27
C MET A 92 19.20 -27.29 16.35
N PRO A 93 19.89 -27.66 17.44
CA PRO A 93 21.33 -27.49 17.57
C PRO A 93 22.10 -28.06 16.37
N ALA A 94 23.19 -27.39 15.97
CA ALA A 94 23.99 -27.82 14.84
C ALA A 94 25.00 -28.92 15.20
N SER A 95 25.63 -28.84 16.38
CA SER A 95 26.81 -29.64 16.74
C SER A 95 26.57 -30.72 17.81
N HIS A 96 25.51 -30.63 18.60
CA HIS A 96 25.24 -31.57 19.70
C HIS A 96 24.46 -32.80 19.24
N GLY A 97 25.02 -33.57 18.30
CA GLY A 97 24.50 -34.89 17.90
C GLY A 97 23.15 -34.89 17.16
N THR A 98 22.69 -33.73 16.67
CA THR A 98 21.44 -33.64 15.91
C THR A 98 21.63 -34.24 14.51
N SER A 99 20.92 -35.32 14.20
CA SER A 99 20.99 -35.97 12.87
C SER A 99 19.90 -35.44 11.93
N LEU A 100 20.29 -34.73 10.87
CA LEU A 100 19.46 -34.31 9.71
C LEU A 100 18.25 -33.39 10.00
N SER A 101 18.00 -33.02 11.26
CA SER A 101 16.81 -32.28 11.68
C SER A 101 17.05 -30.81 12.03
N HIS A 102 18.23 -30.26 11.71
CA HIS A 102 18.60 -28.86 12.02
C HIS A 102 17.55 -27.83 11.55
N ARG A 103 16.86 -28.10 10.43
CA ARG A 103 15.84 -27.23 9.84
C ARG A 103 14.43 -27.85 9.82
N ALA A 104 14.25 -28.94 10.57
CA ALA A 104 12.95 -29.60 10.67
C ALA A 104 11.91 -28.69 11.34
N LEU A 105 10.63 -28.98 11.10
CA LEU A 105 9.53 -28.19 11.65
C LEU A 105 9.30 -28.42 13.15
N GLY A 106 9.81 -29.54 13.68
CA GLY A 106 9.48 -30.02 15.02
C GLY A 106 8.11 -30.69 15.08
N SER A 107 7.59 -30.87 16.29
CA SER A 107 6.30 -31.54 16.50
C SER A 107 5.12 -30.72 15.95
N THR A 108 4.23 -31.40 15.21
CA THR A 108 3.03 -30.79 14.61
C THR A 108 1.77 -30.99 15.44
N GLY A 109 1.72 -32.01 16.31
CA GLY A 109 0.53 -32.42 17.05
C GLY A 109 0.86 -33.12 18.38
N GLN A 110 -0.19 -33.55 19.07
CA GLN A 110 -0.10 -34.37 20.29
C GLN A 110 -0.26 -35.86 19.94
N CYS A 111 -0.14 -36.74 20.93
CA CYS A 111 -0.25 -38.19 20.79
C CYS A 111 -1.71 -38.66 20.56
N GLN A 112 -2.38 -39.22 21.58
CA GLN A 112 -3.69 -39.86 21.41
C GLN A 112 -4.83 -38.85 21.18
N ASP A 113 -4.98 -37.89 22.09
CA ASP A 113 -5.99 -36.83 21.97
C ASP A 113 -5.29 -35.51 21.64
N PRO A 114 -5.61 -34.83 20.52
CA PRO A 114 -6.80 -34.93 19.66
C PRO A 114 -6.64 -35.83 18.40
N GLY A 115 -5.57 -36.62 18.28
CA GLY A 115 -5.35 -37.57 17.17
C GLY A 115 -5.24 -36.94 15.76
N ARG A 116 -5.08 -35.61 15.67
CA ARG A 116 -5.00 -34.87 14.40
C ARG A 116 -4.20 -33.58 14.54
N VAL A 117 -3.74 -33.05 13.41
CA VAL A 117 -3.17 -31.70 13.35
C VAL A 117 -4.29 -30.67 13.20
N PHE A 118 -4.29 -29.64 14.05
CA PHE A 118 -5.28 -28.57 13.99
C PHE A 118 -5.22 -27.74 12.70
N LYS A 119 -6.37 -27.26 12.24
CA LYS A 119 -6.47 -26.33 11.11
C LYS A 119 -5.72 -25.03 11.45
N GLY A 120 -5.03 -24.46 10.46
CA GLY A 120 -4.22 -23.25 10.66
C GLY A 120 -2.85 -23.49 11.30
N LYS A 121 -2.47 -24.75 11.60
CA LYS A 121 -1.11 -25.05 12.05
C LYS A 121 -0.08 -24.53 11.04
N LYS A 122 0.90 -23.79 11.56
CA LYS A 122 1.98 -23.19 10.76
C LYS A 122 2.87 -24.28 10.17
N MET A 123 2.88 -24.40 8.85
CA MET A 123 3.69 -25.36 8.09
C MET A 123 4.49 -24.69 6.96
N ALA A 124 5.43 -25.41 6.38
CA ALA A 124 6.10 -25.01 5.14
C ALA A 124 5.07 -24.79 4.01
N GLY A 125 5.41 -23.97 3.02
CA GLY A 125 4.52 -23.69 1.90
C GLY A 125 4.83 -22.42 1.16
N ARG A 126 3.95 -22.05 0.23
CA ARG A 126 4.10 -20.82 -0.57
C ARG A 126 4.14 -19.58 0.33
N MET A 127 5.18 -18.77 0.14
CA MET A 127 5.41 -17.49 0.82
C MET A 127 5.43 -16.34 -0.20
N GLY A 128 4.80 -15.21 0.16
CA GLY A 128 4.62 -14.06 -0.73
C GLY A 128 3.58 -14.30 -1.82
N GLY A 129 3.47 -13.36 -2.77
CA GLY A 129 2.45 -13.40 -3.82
C GLY A 129 1.03 -13.21 -3.29
N LYS A 130 0.88 -12.65 -2.08
CA LYS A 130 -0.40 -12.36 -1.45
C LYS A 130 -0.60 -10.87 -1.39
N ARG A 131 -1.86 -10.43 -1.50
CA ARG A 131 -2.24 -9.03 -1.27
C ARG A 131 -1.96 -8.66 0.19
N ALA A 132 -1.21 -7.59 0.41
CA ALA A 132 -0.96 -7.02 1.72
C ALA A 132 -1.17 -5.50 1.67
N THR A 133 -1.58 -4.93 2.79
CA THR A 133 -1.78 -3.49 2.95
C THR A 133 -0.85 -2.99 4.04
N ARG A 134 -0.01 -2.03 3.70
CA ARG A 134 0.73 -1.20 4.67
C ARG A 134 -0.13 0.01 4.99
N GLN A 135 -0.39 0.21 6.27
CA GLN A 135 -1.27 1.29 6.73
C GLN A 135 -0.45 2.45 7.29
N ASN A 136 -1.01 3.66 7.21
CA ASN A 136 -0.47 4.85 7.84
C ASN A 136 0.96 5.22 7.38
N MET A 137 1.20 5.14 6.08
CA MET A 137 2.44 5.57 5.45
C MET A 137 2.38 7.06 5.16
N LYS A 138 3.44 7.81 5.48
CA LYS A 138 3.44 9.27 5.30
C LYS A 138 3.99 9.65 3.92
N ILE A 139 3.32 10.56 3.22
CA ILE A 139 3.86 11.17 1.99
C ILE A 139 4.89 12.24 2.39
N ILE A 140 6.10 12.13 1.86
CA ILE A 140 7.19 13.08 2.15
C ILE A 140 7.18 14.21 1.12
N LYS A 141 7.04 13.86 -0.15
CA LYS A 141 7.20 14.77 -1.28
C LYS A 141 6.32 14.34 -2.44
N ILE A 142 5.83 15.29 -3.20
CA ILE A 142 5.16 15.06 -4.47
C ILE A 142 5.89 15.87 -5.54
N ASP A 143 6.19 15.24 -6.67
CA ASP A 143 6.67 15.92 -7.87
C ASP A 143 5.51 16.01 -8.86
N ARG A 144 5.04 17.23 -9.13
CA ARG A 144 3.88 17.49 -9.97
C ARG A 144 4.17 17.28 -11.45
N GLY A 145 5.36 17.68 -11.90
CA GLY A 145 5.76 17.57 -13.30
C GLY A 145 6.01 16.12 -13.70
N ALA A 146 6.76 15.39 -12.88
CA ALA A 146 7.06 13.97 -13.13
C ALA A 146 5.93 13.00 -12.71
N ASP A 147 4.87 13.48 -12.07
CA ASP A 147 3.76 12.68 -11.52
C ASP A 147 4.23 11.59 -10.53
N LEU A 148 5.13 11.97 -9.61
CA LEU A 148 5.75 11.05 -8.64
C LEU A 148 5.31 11.35 -7.21
N ILE A 149 5.02 10.30 -6.45
CA ILE A 149 4.73 10.36 -5.02
C ILE A 149 5.87 9.67 -4.25
N TYR A 150 6.48 10.39 -3.31
CA TYR A 150 7.51 9.87 -2.43
C TYR A 150 6.92 9.55 -1.06
N ILE A 151 7.08 8.31 -0.64
CA ILE A 151 6.46 7.78 0.58
C ILE A 151 7.54 7.34 1.55
N ARG A 152 7.35 7.64 2.84
CA ARG A 152 8.21 7.18 3.92
C ARG A 152 7.93 5.73 4.27
N GLY A 153 8.82 4.82 3.87
CA GLY A 153 8.88 3.43 4.33
C GLY A 153 8.77 2.41 3.20
N ASP A 154 8.29 1.19 3.51
CA ASP A 154 8.24 0.08 2.56
C ASP A 154 6.88 -0.05 1.84
N VAL A 155 6.95 -0.39 0.55
CA VAL A 155 5.80 -0.65 -0.30
C VAL A 155 5.73 -2.15 -0.62
N PRO A 156 4.57 -2.81 -0.47
CA PRO A 156 4.44 -4.23 -0.78
C PRO A 156 4.48 -4.46 -2.30
N GLY A 157 5.56 -5.06 -2.79
CA GLY A 157 5.67 -5.47 -4.19
C GLY A 157 7.11 -5.51 -4.68
N ASN A 158 7.28 -5.91 -5.94
CA ASN A 158 8.53 -5.68 -6.66
C ASN A 158 8.55 -4.28 -7.27
N LYS A 159 9.75 -3.78 -7.61
CA LYS A 159 9.89 -2.53 -8.38
C LYS A 159 9.14 -2.67 -9.71
N GLY A 160 8.31 -1.69 -10.05
CA GLY A 160 7.53 -1.65 -11.29
C GLY A 160 6.19 -2.40 -11.24
N GLU A 161 5.81 -3.00 -10.10
CA GLU A 161 4.46 -3.53 -9.92
C GLU A 161 3.47 -2.42 -9.56
N PHE A 162 2.21 -2.61 -9.99
CA PHE A 162 1.12 -1.71 -9.62
C PHE A 162 0.79 -1.83 -8.14
N VAL A 163 0.57 -0.68 -7.52
CA VAL A 163 0.11 -0.56 -6.14
C VAL A 163 -1.12 0.33 -6.08
N GLU A 164 -1.96 0.08 -5.09
CA GLU A 164 -3.18 0.81 -4.83
C GLU A 164 -2.93 1.71 -3.62
N ILE A 165 -3.08 3.02 -3.83
CA ILE A 165 -2.93 4.03 -2.80
C ILE A 165 -4.32 4.57 -2.48
N ARG A 166 -4.63 4.69 -1.20
CA ARG A 166 -5.87 5.28 -0.70
C ARG A 166 -5.58 6.07 0.56
N ASP A 167 -6.51 6.92 0.96
CA ASP A 167 -6.43 7.61 2.24
C ASP A 167 -6.30 6.64 3.43
N ALA A 168 -5.52 7.03 4.43
CA ALA A 168 -5.35 6.23 5.63
C ALA A 168 -6.65 6.12 6.42
N VAL A 169 -7.09 4.88 6.68
CA VAL A 169 -8.32 4.64 7.47
C VAL A 169 -8.12 4.98 8.94
N LYS A 170 -6.92 4.76 9.49
CA LYS A 170 -6.64 4.90 10.93
C LYS A 170 -6.19 6.29 11.36
N ARG A 171 -5.64 7.08 10.44
CA ARG A 171 -5.21 8.47 10.67
C ARG A 171 -5.64 9.34 9.49
N PRO A 172 -6.96 9.44 9.24
CA PRO A 172 -7.45 10.20 8.11
C PRO A 172 -7.13 11.68 8.34
N LEU A 173 -6.69 12.35 7.28
CA LEU A 173 -6.49 13.80 7.28
C LEU A 173 -7.84 14.54 7.31
N TRP A 174 -8.90 13.87 6.86
CA TRP A 174 -10.30 14.29 6.97
C TRP A 174 -10.96 13.72 8.25
N ARG A 175 -11.95 14.42 8.81
CA ARG A 175 -12.67 14.07 10.07
C ARG A 175 -11.86 14.06 11.38
N THR A 176 -10.63 14.57 11.41
CA THR A 176 -9.84 14.66 12.65
C THR A 176 -9.48 16.12 12.97
N ASP A 177 -9.75 16.58 14.19
CA ASP A 177 -9.32 17.90 14.69
C ASP A 177 -7.79 18.02 14.84
N LYS A 178 -7.11 16.87 14.80
CA LYS A 178 -5.64 16.72 14.78
C LYS A 178 -5.11 16.83 13.35
N VAL A 179 -5.37 17.94 12.67
CA VAL A 179 -4.45 18.36 11.62
C VAL A 179 -3.14 18.69 12.33
N LEU A 180 -2.04 18.06 11.94
CA LEU A 180 -0.71 18.40 12.43
C LEU A 180 -0.38 19.83 11.92
N GLY A 181 -0.90 20.87 12.55
CA GLY A 181 -0.64 22.27 12.19
C GLY A 181 -1.09 22.67 10.77
N SER A 182 -0.17 23.28 10.02
CA SER A 182 -0.33 23.99 8.73
C SER A 182 -0.56 23.12 7.49
N LEU A 183 -0.92 21.84 7.66
CA LEU A 183 -1.10 20.91 6.53
C LEU A 183 -2.34 21.28 5.69
N ARG A 184 -2.14 21.41 4.37
CA ARG A 184 -3.23 21.62 3.42
C ARG A 184 -4.14 20.38 3.41
N ARG A 185 -5.46 20.61 3.38
CA ARG A 185 -6.42 19.52 3.19
C ARG A 185 -6.35 19.02 1.75
N PRO A 186 -6.57 17.71 1.50
CA PRO A 186 -6.62 17.20 0.14
C PRO A 186 -7.85 17.79 -0.58
N PRO A 187 -7.72 18.14 -1.86
CA PRO A 187 -8.83 18.71 -2.62
C PRO A 187 -9.89 17.64 -2.91
N LEU A 188 -11.16 17.98 -2.67
CA LEU A 188 -12.31 17.12 -2.96
C LEU A 188 -13.07 17.70 -4.16
N PRO A 189 -13.59 16.88 -5.09
CA PRO A 189 -13.42 15.42 -5.21
C PRO A 189 -12.04 14.99 -5.71
N THR A 190 -11.33 15.87 -6.41
CA THR A 190 -9.90 15.77 -6.76
C THR A 190 -9.33 17.17 -6.97
N PHE A 191 -8.04 17.28 -7.27
CA PHE A 191 -7.36 18.54 -7.55
C PHE A 191 -7.75 19.09 -8.94
N GLU A 192 -7.64 20.41 -9.11
CA GLU A 192 -7.77 21.08 -10.40
C GLU A 192 -6.47 20.92 -11.21
N TYR A 193 -6.59 20.34 -12.41
CA TYR A 193 -5.46 20.05 -13.29
C TYR A 193 -4.89 21.33 -13.89
N ASP A 194 -3.59 21.53 -13.69
CA ASP A 194 -2.85 22.64 -14.28
C ASP A 194 -1.96 22.12 -15.41
N ALA A 195 -2.33 22.39 -16.66
CA ALA A 195 -1.65 21.86 -17.83
C ALA A 195 -0.22 22.37 -18.03
N GLU A 196 0.16 23.48 -17.38
CA GLU A 196 1.50 24.05 -17.46
C GLU A 196 2.51 23.29 -16.58
N ILE A 197 2.01 22.61 -15.54
CA ILE A 197 2.85 22.02 -14.50
C ILE A 197 2.60 20.52 -14.38
N ASP A 198 1.34 20.10 -14.30
CA ASP A 198 0.98 18.75 -13.89
C ASP A 198 1.16 17.77 -15.08
N GLY A 199 2.03 16.77 -14.91
CA GLY A 199 2.25 15.72 -15.91
C GLY A 199 3.05 16.15 -17.16
N THR A 200 3.77 17.28 -17.10
CA THR A 200 4.65 17.74 -18.19
C THR A 200 5.89 16.86 -18.38
N GLY A 201 6.24 16.06 -17.37
CA GLY A 201 7.47 15.25 -17.34
C GLY A 201 8.72 16.03 -16.96
N GLU A 202 8.60 17.33 -16.68
CA GLU A 202 9.70 18.18 -16.23
C GLU A 202 9.90 18.07 -14.72
N SER A 203 11.15 17.92 -14.28
CA SER A 203 11.49 17.96 -12.86
C SER A 203 11.61 19.42 -12.38
N GLY A 204 11.11 19.72 -11.18
CA GLY A 204 11.29 21.04 -10.55
C GLY A 204 10.07 21.54 -9.76
N TYR A 205 8.92 20.92 -9.96
CA TYR A 205 7.67 21.25 -9.27
C TYR A 205 7.46 20.35 -8.05
N GLU A 206 8.48 20.28 -7.20
CA GLU A 206 8.50 19.43 -6.02
C GLU A 206 7.87 20.14 -4.81
N GLU A 207 6.83 19.54 -4.23
CA GLU A 207 6.22 20.00 -2.99
C GLU A 207 6.61 19.05 -1.85
N PHE A 208 7.35 19.56 -0.86
CA PHE A 208 7.75 18.83 0.33
C PHE A 208 6.73 18.98 1.44
N MET A 209 6.63 17.97 2.31
CA MET A 209 5.89 18.09 3.56
C MET A 209 6.55 19.16 4.45
N PRO A 210 5.76 19.90 5.26
CA PRO A 210 6.33 20.83 6.23
C PRO A 210 7.26 20.08 7.19
N LEU A 211 8.40 20.69 7.49
CA LEU A 211 9.33 20.19 8.51
C LEU A 211 8.67 20.26 9.90
N GLY A 212 9.08 19.34 10.78
CA GLY A 212 8.71 19.41 12.19
C GLY A 212 9.25 20.69 12.82
N LYS A 213 8.51 21.26 13.77
CA LYS A 213 8.97 22.44 14.52
C LYS A 213 10.11 22.12 15.48
N ASP A 214 10.11 20.88 15.98
CA ASP A 214 11.03 20.42 17.01
C ASP A 214 12.14 19.57 16.38
N ASP A 215 13.39 19.79 16.81
CA ASP A 215 14.55 19.01 16.37
C ASP A 215 14.59 17.68 17.13
N PRO A 216 14.55 16.52 16.45
CA PRO A 216 14.62 15.22 17.10
C PRO A 216 15.95 14.93 17.80
N PHE A 217 16.99 15.73 17.57
CA PHE A 217 18.29 15.62 18.23
C PHE A 217 18.46 16.59 19.40
N ASP A 218 17.48 17.47 19.65
CA ASP A 218 17.48 18.32 20.83
C ASP A 218 17.36 17.44 22.09
N PRO A 219 18.30 17.52 23.05
CA PRO A 219 18.22 16.79 24.32
C PRO A 219 16.89 17.01 25.05
N ASP A 220 16.30 18.20 24.93
CA ASP A 220 15.05 18.58 25.61
C ASP A 220 13.80 17.98 24.93
N TYR A 221 13.95 17.37 23.74
CA TYR A 221 12.86 16.72 22.99
C TYR A 221 12.36 15.45 23.68
N MET A 222 13.25 14.70 24.35
CA MET A 222 12.94 13.36 24.91
C MET A 222 12.11 13.40 26.20
N ASP A 223 12.12 14.51 26.95
CA ASP A 223 11.37 14.64 28.21
C ASP A 223 9.84 14.78 28.00
N SER A 224 9.41 15.07 26.76
CA SER A 224 7.99 15.15 26.38
C SER A 224 7.39 13.82 25.90
N THR A 225 8.22 12.80 25.68
CA THR A 225 7.76 11.49 25.20
C THR A 225 7.54 10.58 26.40
N VAL A 226 6.28 10.21 26.66
CA VAL A 226 5.86 9.27 27.71
C VAL A 226 6.84 8.09 27.79
N VAL A 227 7.69 8.11 28.82
CA VAL A 227 8.51 6.98 29.22
C VAL A 227 7.52 5.87 29.61
N ILE A 228 7.31 4.91 28.70
CA ILE A 228 6.72 3.64 29.08
C ILE A 228 7.76 2.99 29.97
N LYS A 229 7.61 3.17 31.29
CA LYS A 229 8.38 2.44 32.27
C LYS A 229 8.25 0.95 31.92
N PRO A 230 9.36 0.19 31.83
CA PRO A 230 9.24 -1.25 31.79
C PRO A 230 8.60 -1.67 33.12
N ASP A 231 7.39 -2.21 33.06
CA ASP A 231 6.81 -2.90 34.20
C ASP A 231 7.73 -4.08 34.52
N VAL A 232 8.29 -4.03 35.73
CA VAL A 232 9.05 -5.11 36.36
C VAL A 232 8.16 -6.33 36.56
#